data_AF-A0A2Y4Y4S8-F1
#
_entry.id   AF-A0A2Y4Y4S8-F1
#
_cell.length_a   1.000
_cell.length_b   1.000
_cell.length_c   1.000
_cell.angle_alpha   90.00
_cell.angle_beta   90.00
_cell.angle_gamma   90.00
#
_symmetry.space_group_name_H-M   'P 1'
#
loop_
_entity.id
_entity.type
_entity.pdbx_description
1 polymer ?
#
loop_
_entity_poly.entity_id
_entity_poly.type
_entity_poly.pdbx_seq_one_letter_code
_entity_poly.pdbx_strand_id
1 'polypeptide(L)'
;MAPHKENITERAQQFKRVLVLQDTTELNYSGQKEKQGVGPKKHKDERNLFLHPQLVISESGVCLGVYDDYQWFRDELKTSKNTRQEICNDLLHKKHVSEKETWRWVEGYNKATELARQCPDTHVLSISDREGDFYDLFERAAQTPGIKADWLVRMKFNNRATLNINGKRDHRLLHERIMEITPQQLVEFTIPDGRGQQARTLPDMLSSDAGPLSYPLIYSSKVMIISLFDSTVMPDKYRHNGK
;
A
#
# COMPACT_ATOMS: atom_id res chain seq x y z
N MET A 1 7.06 0.73 24.12
CA MET A 1 7.55 0.90 22.73
C MET A 1 8.61 1.99 22.57
N ALA A 2 8.62 3.09 23.34
CA ALA A 2 9.57 4.19 23.13
C ALA A 2 11.07 3.80 23.01
N PRO A 3 11.67 3.00 23.92
CA PRO A 3 13.08 2.61 23.78
C PRO A 3 13.36 1.75 22.53
N HIS A 4 12.36 0.99 22.07
CA HIS A 4 12.49 0.19 20.85
C HIS A 4 12.52 1.08 19.60
N LYS A 5 11.67 2.11 19.58
CA LYS A 5 11.64 3.12 18.51
C LYS A 5 12.95 3.87 18.41
N GLU A 6 13.48 4.35 19.53
CA GLU A 6 14.77 5.04 19.59
C GLU A 6 15.90 4.19 18.97
N ASN A 7 16.00 2.92 19.36
CA ASN A 7 16.97 2.00 18.78
C ASN A 7 16.76 1.74 17.27
N ILE A 8 15.52 1.75 16.78
CA ILE A 8 15.23 1.62 15.34
C ILE A 8 15.66 2.90 14.62
N THR A 9 15.35 4.07 15.17
CA THR A 9 15.74 5.38 14.64
C THR A 9 17.27 5.47 14.52
N GLU A 10 18.02 5.13 15.56
CA GLU A 10 19.49 5.12 15.53
C GLU A 10 20.04 4.19 14.44
N ARG A 11 19.47 2.99 14.29
CA ARG A 11 19.86 2.05 13.23
C ARG A 11 19.49 2.58 11.84
N ALA A 12 18.32 3.19 11.68
CA ALA A 12 17.85 3.74 10.42
C ALA A 12 18.73 4.90 9.92
N GLN A 13 19.20 5.76 10.84
CA GLN A 13 20.10 6.88 10.52
C GLN A 13 21.43 6.45 9.87
N GLN A 14 21.83 5.18 10.03
CA GLN A 14 23.05 4.64 9.40
C GLN A 14 22.87 4.33 7.91
N PHE A 15 21.63 4.37 7.40
CA PHE A 15 21.31 4.06 6.01
C PHE A 15 20.84 5.32 5.26
N LYS A 16 21.20 5.40 3.98
CA LYS A 16 20.71 6.44 3.07
C LYS A 16 19.22 6.31 2.79
N ARG A 17 18.70 5.09 2.79
CA ARG A 17 17.29 4.79 2.62
C ARG A 17 16.88 3.58 3.46
N VAL A 18 15.68 3.65 4.01
CA VAL A 18 15.00 2.54 4.68
C VAL A 18 13.60 2.36 4.13
N LEU A 19 13.11 1.13 4.15
CA LEU A 19 11.77 0.77 3.70
C LEU A 19 10.92 0.40 4.92
N VAL A 20 9.75 1.01 5.04
CA VAL A 20 8.76 0.73 6.08
C VAL A 20 7.66 -0.12 5.46
N LEU A 21 7.77 -1.44 5.62
CA LEU A 21 6.81 -2.41 5.13
C LEU A 21 5.61 -2.46 6.08
N GLN A 22 4.41 -2.29 5.53
CA GLN A 22 3.16 -2.44 6.27
C GLN A 22 2.27 -3.50 5.63
N ASP A 23 1.73 -4.39 6.47
CA ASP A 23 0.76 -5.41 6.09
C ASP A 23 -0.11 -5.76 7.30
N THR A 24 -1.22 -6.47 7.10
CA THR A 24 -2.13 -6.88 8.18
C THR A 24 -1.97 -8.37 8.47
N THR A 25 -1.73 -8.71 9.72
CA THR A 25 -1.77 -10.08 10.21
C THR A 25 -2.79 -10.22 11.34
N GLU A 26 -3.10 -11.47 11.68
CA GLU A 26 -4.12 -11.81 12.65
C GLU A 26 -3.59 -12.84 13.63
N LEU A 27 -3.91 -12.67 14.91
CA LEU A 27 -3.59 -13.60 15.97
C LEU A 27 -4.88 -14.29 16.44
N ASN A 28 -4.92 -15.61 16.32
CA ASN A 28 -6.07 -16.43 16.70
C ASN A 28 -5.95 -16.90 18.16
N TYR A 29 -6.89 -16.45 18.99
CA TYR A 29 -7.01 -16.76 20.42
C TYR A 29 -8.30 -17.51 20.76
N SER A 30 -8.89 -18.22 19.78
CA SER A 30 -10.17 -18.95 19.98
C SER A 30 -10.08 -20.02 21.08
N GLY A 31 -8.89 -20.58 21.35
CA GLY A 31 -8.66 -21.51 22.45
C GLY A 31 -8.52 -20.88 23.84
N GLN A 32 -8.29 -19.57 23.95
CA GLN A 32 -7.97 -18.88 25.21
C GLN A 32 -9.17 -18.09 25.76
N LYS A 33 -10.20 -18.78 26.26
CA LYS A 33 -11.52 -18.20 26.61
C LYS A 33 -11.48 -16.94 27.49
N GLU A 34 -10.50 -16.82 28.37
CA GLU A 34 -10.39 -15.69 29.32
C GLU A 34 -9.69 -14.45 28.75
N LYS A 35 -8.97 -14.59 27.62
CA LYS A 35 -8.16 -13.50 27.06
C LYS A 35 -9.03 -12.32 26.64
N GLN A 36 -8.78 -11.14 27.20
CA GLN A 36 -9.45 -9.91 26.78
C GLN A 36 -8.76 -9.28 25.55
N GLY A 37 -9.45 -8.30 24.93
CA GLY A 37 -8.93 -7.56 23.79
C GLY A 37 -8.91 -8.35 22.48
N VAL A 38 -9.93 -9.19 22.27
CA VAL A 38 -10.08 -10.03 21.08
C VAL A 38 -11.54 -10.04 20.66
N GLY A 39 -11.80 -10.24 19.38
CA GLY A 39 -13.15 -10.15 18.82
C GLY A 39 -13.38 -11.07 17.63
N PRO A 40 -14.62 -11.20 17.16
CA PRO A 40 -14.94 -12.10 16.07
C PRO A 40 -14.39 -11.62 14.73
N LYS A 41 -14.02 -12.56 13.85
CA LYS A 41 -13.51 -12.28 12.50
C LYS A 41 -14.56 -12.59 11.44
N LYS A 42 -14.91 -13.87 11.27
CA LYS A 42 -15.92 -14.39 10.34
C LYS A 42 -17.04 -15.12 11.07
N HIS A 43 -16.69 -15.88 12.11
CA HIS A 43 -17.64 -16.62 12.95
C HIS A 43 -17.67 -16.06 14.37
N LYS A 44 -18.79 -16.25 15.08
CA LYS A 44 -18.97 -15.71 16.44
C LYS A 44 -18.00 -16.34 17.45
N ASP A 45 -17.63 -17.59 17.20
CA ASP A 45 -16.77 -18.37 18.09
C ASP A 45 -15.27 -18.09 17.87
N GLU A 46 -14.94 -17.39 16.78
CA GLU A 46 -13.57 -16.96 16.52
C GLU A 46 -13.20 -15.78 17.42
N ARG A 47 -11.99 -15.77 17.96
CA ARG A 47 -11.49 -14.69 18.82
C ARG A 47 -10.14 -14.24 18.30
N ASN A 48 -10.10 -13.15 17.54
CA ASN A 48 -8.91 -12.65 16.88
C ASN A 48 -8.51 -11.26 17.37
N LEU A 49 -7.21 -11.01 17.36
CA LEU A 49 -6.61 -9.68 17.42
C LEU A 49 -5.95 -9.40 16.06
N PHE A 50 -6.25 -8.26 15.47
CA PHE A 50 -5.61 -7.80 14.23
C PHE A 50 -4.39 -6.95 14.58
N LEU A 51 -3.31 -7.15 13.84
CA LEU A 51 -2.08 -6.40 13.94
C LEU A 51 -1.72 -5.83 12.57
N HIS A 52 -1.32 -4.57 12.55
CA HIS A 52 -0.80 -3.91 11.37
C HIS A 52 0.57 -3.30 11.67
N PRO A 53 1.63 -4.13 11.65
CA PRO A 53 2.99 -3.69 11.98
C PRO A 53 3.60 -2.81 10.89
N GLN A 54 4.50 -1.92 11.31
CA GLN A 54 5.40 -1.15 10.44
C GLN A 54 6.83 -1.68 10.59
N LEU A 55 7.19 -2.67 9.78
CA LEU A 55 8.51 -3.31 9.78
C LEU A 55 9.50 -2.47 8.98
N VAL A 56 10.59 -2.05 9.62
CA VAL A 56 11.65 -1.26 8.99
C VAL A 56 12.77 -2.20 8.52
N ILE A 57 13.16 -2.06 7.26
CA ILE A 57 14.28 -2.77 6.64
C ILE A 57 15.21 -1.82 5.89
N SER A 58 16.47 -2.19 5.69
CA SER A 58 17.38 -1.48 4.80
C SER A 58 17.10 -1.82 3.33
N GLU A 59 17.65 -1.04 2.39
CA GLU A 59 17.64 -1.37 0.95
C GLU A 59 18.31 -2.72 0.64
N SER A 60 19.26 -3.16 1.47
CA SER A 60 19.94 -4.45 1.34
C SER A 60 19.17 -5.62 1.97
N GLY A 61 17.98 -5.37 2.53
CA GLY A 61 17.14 -6.40 3.15
C GLY A 61 17.46 -6.73 4.61
N VAL A 62 18.27 -5.90 5.29
CA VAL A 62 18.55 -6.08 6.73
C VAL A 62 17.35 -5.63 7.53
N CYS A 63 16.85 -6.50 8.42
CA CYS A 63 15.75 -6.17 9.32
C CYS A 63 16.21 -5.22 10.43
N LEU A 64 15.65 -4.02 10.48
CA LEU A 64 15.91 -3.03 11.52
C LEU A 64 14.88 -3.13 12.66
N GLY A 65 13.72 -3.75 12.45
CA GLY A 65 12.74 -4.05 13.50
C GLY A 65 11.38 -3.39 13.28
N VAL A 66 10.45 -3.62 14.21
CA VAL A 66 9.07 -3.13 14.11
C VAL A 66 8.97 -1.77 14.78
N TYR A 67 8.81 -0.71 13.99
CA TYR A 67 8.80 0.67 14.49
C TYR A 67 7.55 0.97 15.31
N ASP A 68 6.40 0.53 14.82
CA ASP A 68 5.12 0.67 15.48
C ASP A 68 4.20 -0.47 15.00
N ASP A 69 3.05 -0.60 15.66
CA ASP A 69 2.03 -1.52 15.24
C ASP A 69 0.65 -1.00 15.66
N TYR A 70 -0.29 -1.05 14.71
CA TYR A 70 -1.68 -0.70 14.98
C TYR A 70 -2.46 -1.98 15.31
N GLN A 71 -3.01 -2.05 16.53
CA GLN A 71 -3.77 -3.21 17.01
C GLN A 71 -5.25 -2.88 17.14
N TRP A 72 -6.11 -3.80 16.74
CA TRP A 72 -7.54 -3.69 16.98
C TRP A 72 -8.21 -5.06 17.00
N PHE A 73 -9.42 -5.10 17.54
CA PHE A 73 -10.34 -6.20 17.40
C PHE A 73 -11.72 -5.63 17.03
N ARG A 74 -12.60 -6.48 16.50
CA ARG A 74 -13.96 -6.08 16.15
C ARG A 74 -14.85 -6.35 17.35
N ASP A 75 -15.73 -5.41 17.71
CA ASP A 75 -16.71 -5.66 18.78
C ASP A 75 -17.80 -6.64 18.32
N GLU A 76 -18.19 -6.56 17.04
CA GLU A 76 -19.26 -7.37 16.46
C GLU A 76 -18.88 -7.93 15.08
N LEU A 77 -19.50 -9.04 14.70
CA LEU A 77 -19.44 -9.53 13.32
C LEU A 77 -20.11 -8.52 12.39
N LYS A 78 -19.45 -8.20 11.28
CA LYS A 78 -20.11 -7.55 10.15
C LYS A 78 -21.10 -8.56 9.52
N THR A 79 -22.33 -8.58 10.02
CA THR A 79 -23.41 -9.49 9.60
C THR A 79 -24.05 -9.07 8.28
N SER A 80 -23.86 -7.83 7.84
CA SER A 80 -24.45 -7.36 6.60
C SER A 80 -23.53 -7.62 5.41
N LYS A 81 -24.00 -8.52 4.52
CA LYS A 81 -23.67 -8.42 3.09
C LYS A 81 -24.24 -7.09 2.62
N ASN A 82 -23.54 -5.99 2.86
CA ASN A 82 -23.99 -4.68 2.40
C ASN A 82 -24.16 -4.77 0.89
N THR A 83 -25.37 -4.56 0.43
CA THR A 83 -25.67 -4.41 -1.00
C THR A 83 -24.85 -3.24 -1.55
N ARG A 84 -24.56 -3.24 -2.85
CA ARG A 84 -23.83 -2.14 -3.50
C ARG A 84 -24.50 -0.77 -3.20
N GLN A 85 -25.81 -0.74 -2.99
CA GLN A 85 -26.57 0.42 -2.51
C GLN A 85 -26.19 0.86 -1.08
N GLU A 86 -25.99 -0.04 -0.12
CA GLU A 86 -25.63 0.31 1.27
C GLU A 86 -24.18 0.76 1.43
N ILE A 87 -23.30 0.36 0.50
CA ILE A 87 -21.93 0.87 0.42
C ILE A 87 -21.92 2.32 -0.10
N CYS A 88 -22.81 2.64 -1.05
CA CYS A 88 -23.00 3.98 -1.59
C CYS A 88 -23.89 4.88 -0.71
N ASN A 89 -24.80 4.30 0.07
CA ASN A 89 -25.64 5.03 1.02
C ASN A 89 -24.83 5.31 2.29
N ASP A 90 -24.45 6.57 2.44
CA ASP A 90 -24.36 7.36 3.67
C ASP A 90 -23.88 6.72 4.99
N LEU A 91 -24.25 5.53 5.45
CA LEU A 91 -23.83 5.01 6.76
C LEU A 91 -22.33 4.64 6.82
N LEU A 92 -21.77 4.09 5.74
CA LEU A 92 -20.31 3.87 5.61
C LEU A 92 -19.56 5.13 5.14
N HIS A 93 -20.25 6.13 4.60
CA HIS A 93 -19.68 7.44 4.26
C HIS A 93 -19.81 8.46 5.41
N LYS A 94 -20.74 8.25 6.35
CA LYS A 94 -20.97 9.05 7.58
C LYS A 94 -19.98 8.69 8.68
N LYS A 95 -19.52 7.44 8.74
CA LYS A 95 -18.36 7.11 9.58
C LYS A 95 -17.18 7.95 9.11
N HIS A 96 -16.63 8.75 10.03
CA HIS A 96 -15.41 9.48 9.76
C HIS A 96 -14.36 8.48 9.25
N VAL A 97 -13.55 8.85 8.27
CA VAL A 97 -12.61 7.92 7.63
C VAL A 97 -11.74 7.18 8.65
N SER A 98 -11.37 7.85 9.75
CA SER A 98 -10.57 7.27 10.83
C SER A 98 -11.22 6.11 11.57
N GLU A 99 -12.54 5.96 11.46
CA GLU A 99 -13.30 4.87 12.10
C GLU A 99 -13.35 3.60 11.24
N LYS A 100 -12.85 3.68 10.01
CA LYS A 100 -12.78 2.52 9.11
C LYS A 100 -11.50 1.75 9.39
N GLU A 101 -11.58 0.42 9.33
CA GLU A 101 -10.39 -0.44 9.45
C GLU A 101 -9.31 -0.08 8.41
N THR A 102 -9.70 0.48 7.24
CA THR A 102 -8.77 0.96 6.21
C THR A 102 -7.88 2.12 6.66
N TRP A 103 -8.25 2.83 7.73
CA TRP A 103 -7.44 3.91 8.29
C TRP A 103 -6.06 3.44 8.78
N ARG A 104 -5.91 2.16 9.11
CA ARG A 104 -4.63 1.56 9.52
C ARG A 104 -3.48 1.85 8.54
N TRP A 105 -3.76 1.92 7.24
CA TRP A 105 -2.76 2.24 6.21
C TRP A 105 -2.31 3.71 6.28
N VAL A 106 -3.22 4.61 6.61
CA VAL A 106 -2.92 6.04 6.81
C VAL A 106 -2.13 6.22 8.10
N GLU A 107 -2.47 5.51 9.18
CA GLU A 107 -1.67 5.49 10.40
C GLU A 107 -0.28 4.91 10.17
N GLY A 108 -0.16 3.81 9.42
CA GLY A 108 1.14 3.25 9.02
C GLY A 108 2.00 4.27 8.25
N TYR A 109 1.42 5.02 7.32
CA TYR A 109 2.09 6.13 6.64
C TYR A 109 2.48 7.27 7.60
N ASN A 110 1.61 7.63 8.56
CA ASN A 110 1.94 8.63 9.57
C ASN A 110 3.15 8.20 10.41
N LYS A 111 3.25 6.91 10.76
CA LYS A 111 4.40 6.34 11.48
C LYS A 111 5.68 6.32 10.65
N ALA A 112 5.60 6.01 9.36
CA ALA A 112 6.75 6.17 8.46
C ALA A 112 7.22 7.63 8.38
N THR A 113 6.28 8.58 8.34
CA THR A 113 6.59 10.02 8.35
C THR A 113 7.16 10.49 9.70
N GLU A 114 6.69 9.93 10.81
CA GLU A 114 7.28 10.15 12.14
C GLU A 114 8.76 9.74 12.16
N LEU A 115 9.10 8.57 11.60
CA LEU A 115 10.48 8.12 11.45
C LEU A 115 11.28 9.04 10.52
N ALA A 116 10.72 9.45 9.37
CA ALA A 116 11.39 10.35 8.43
C ALA A 116 11.81 11.68 9.10
N ARG A 117 10.98 12.23 9.99
CA ARG A 117 11.31 13.45 10.73
C ARG A 117 12.44 13.26 11.74
N GLN A 118 12.57 12.07 12.31
CA GLN A 118 13.66 11.73 13.23
C GLN A 118 14.97 11.40 12.48
N CYS A 119 14.87 11.06 11.19
CA CYS A 119 16.00 10.71 10.33
C CYS A 119 16.01 11.61 9.08
N PRO A 120 16.24 12.92 9.19
CA PRO A 120 16.11 13.86 8.06
C PRO A 120 17.05 13.57 6.89
N ASP A 121 18.20 12.93 7.16
CA ASP A 121 19.19 12.53 6.16
C ASP A 121 18.94 11.12 5.58
N THR A 122 17.95 10.40 6.11
CA THR A 122 17.55 9.07 5.63
C THR A 122 16.26 9.19 4.83
N HIS A 123 16.29 8.72 3.58
CA HIS A 123 15.08 8.60 2.77
C HIS A 123 14.21 7.44 3.29
N VAL A 124 13.03 7.76 3.83
CA VAL A 124 12.08 6.75 4.32
C VAL A 124 10.99 6.50 3.28
N LEU A 125 10.84 5.25 2.86
CA LEU A 125 9.80 4.84 1.90
C LEU A 125 8.77 3.93 2.58
N SER A 126 7.52 4.37 2.67
CA SER A 126 6.40 3.55 3.13
C SER A 126 5.91 2.62 2.01
N ILE A 127 5.85 1.31 2.26
CA ILE A 127 5.50 0.31 1.25
C ILE A 127 4.27 -0.49 1.69
N SER A 128 3.27 -0.55 0.82
CA SER A 128 2.08 -1.39 1.03
C SER A 128 1.74 -2.21 -0.21
N ASP A 129 1.06 -3.32 0.02
CA ASP A 129 0.47 -4.11 -1.05
C ASP A 129 -0.78 -3.43 -1.65
N ARG A 130 -1.57 -4.19 -2.41
CA ARG A 130 -2.78 -3.67 -3.06
C ARG A 130 -3.90 -3.27 -2.11
N GLU A 131 -3.87 -3.71 -0.85
CA GLU A 131 -4.88 -3.27 0.12
C GLU A 131 -4.64 -1.85 0.62
N GLY A 132 -3.39 -1.36 0.56
CA GLY A 132 -3.05 0.02 0.82
C GLY A 132 -3.39 1.00 -0.31
N ASP A 133 -3.93 0.52 -1.44
CA ASP A 133 -4.38 1.35 -2.55
C ASP A 133 -5.66 2.13 -2.20
N PHE A 134 -5.50 3.13 -1.35
CA PHE A 134 -6.56 3.90 -0.70
C PHE A 134 -6.29 5.40 -0.85
N TYR A 135 -7.26 6.15 -1.39
CA TYR A 135 -7.07 7.56 -1.75
C TYR A 135 -6.64 8.44 -0.57
N ASP A 136 -7.18 8.20 0.62
CA ASP A 136 -6.91 9.04 1.77
C ASP A 136 -5.44 8.93 2.24
N LEU A 137 -4.74 7.84 1.89
CA LEU A 137 -3.28 7.74 2.07
C LEU A 137 -2.55 8.73 1.16
N PHE A 138 -2.92 8.79 -0.12
CA PHE A 138 -2.31 9.72 -1.08
C PHE A 138 -2.63 11.17 -0.75
N GLU A 139 -3.87 11.45 -0.31
CA GLU A 139 -4.27 12.77 0.16
C GLU A 139 -3.47 13.18 1.40
N ARG A 140 -3.38 12.30 2.40
CA ARG A 140 -2.56 12.54 3.60
C ARG A 140 -1.10 12.81 3.22
N ALA A 141 -0.53 12.03 2.31
CA ALA A 141 0.84 12.23 1.86
C ALA A 141 1.04 13.59 1.17
N ALA A 142 0.10 14.01 0.32
CA ALA A 142 0.15 15.30 -0.35
C ALA A 142 0.02 16.49 0.61
N GLN A 143 -0.91 16.41 1.57
CA GLN A 143 -1.20 17.46 2.54
C GLN A 143 -0.15 17.57 3.65
N THR A 144 0.67 16.53 3.87
CA THR A 144 1.70 16.56 4.91
C THR A 144 2.84 17.51 4.51
N PRO A 145 3.11 18.59 5.29
CA PRO A 145 4.19 19.51 5.03
C PRO A 145 5.52 19.04 5.65
N GLY A 146 6.62 19.63 5.21
CA GLY A 146 7.95 19.39 5.76
C GLY A 146 8.52 18.01 5.42
N ILE A 147 9.41 17.51 6.28
CA ILE A 147 10.02 16.19 6.12
C ILE A 147 8.96 15.11 6.34
N LYS A 148 8.85 14.21 5.37
CA LYS A 148 7.89 13.11 5.33
C LYS A 148 8.45 11.90 4.61
N ALA A 149 7.81 10.76 4.82
CA ALA A 149 8.12 9.57 4.04
C ALA A 149 7.53 9.70 2.63
N ASP A 150 8.23 9.15 1.65
CA ASP A 150 7.63 8.83 0.36
C ASP A 150 6.82 7.53 0.48
N TRP A 151 6.11 7.15 -0.57
CA TRP A 151 5.27 5.95 -0.57
C TRP A 151 5.38 5.15 -1.87
N LEU A 152 5.25 3.83 -1.76
CA LEU A 152 5.13 2.88 -2.84
C LEU A 152 3.95 1.95 -2.55
N VAL A 153 2.89 2.08 -3.33
CA VAL A 153 1.64 1.33 -3.14
C VAL A 153 1.33 0.54 -4.39
N ARG A 154 1.13 -0.77 -4.24
CA ARG A 154 0.71 -1.60 -5.38
C ARG A 154 -0.71 -1.24 -5.80
N MET A 155 -0.93 -0.94 -7.07
CA MET A 155 -2.26 -0.63 -7.56
C MET A 155 -3.21 -1.85 -7.46
N LYS A 156 -4.43 -1.64 -6.94
CA LYS A 156 -5.46 -2.68 -6.82
C LYS A 156 -6.36 -2.77 -8.04
N PHE A 157 -6.72 -1.61 -8.58
CA PHE A 157 -7.71 -1.49 -9.65
C PHE A 157 -7.06 -1.00 -10.94
N ASN A 158 -7.20 -1.76 -12.02
CA ASN A 158 -6.72 -1.36 -13.34
C ASN A 158 -7.52 -0.17 -13.91
N ASN A 159 -8.80 -0.04 -13.57
CA ASN A 159 -9.70 0.98 -14.10
C ASN A 159 -9.64 2.34 -13.37
N ARG A 160 -8.46 2.73 -12.85
CA ARG A 160 -8.30 4.02 -12.18
C ARG A 160 -8.47 5.17 -13.17
N ALA A 161 -9.38 6.09 -12.88
CA ALA A 161 -9.54 7.30 -13.67
C ALA A 161 -8.40 8.30 -13.36
N THR A 162 -7.98 9.03 -14.39
CA THR A 162 -6.92 10.05 -14.28
C THR A 162 -7.49 11.42 -14.61
N LEU A 163 -6.75 12.48 -14.27
CA LEU A 163 -7.04 13.83 -14.75
C LEU A 163 -6.13 14.16 -15.94
N ASN A 164 -6.68 14.85 -16.93
CA ASN A 164 -5.91 15.44 -18.01
C ASN A 164 -5.20 16.73 -17.55
N ILE A 165 -4.41 17.32 -18.44
CA ILE A 165 -3.65 18.56 -18.17
C ILE A 165 -4.53 19.74 -17.72
N ASN A 166 -5.82 19.72 -18.06
CA ASN A 166 -6.79 20.76 -17.72
C ASN A 166 -7.53 20.46 -16.40
N GLY A 167 -7.11 19.43 -15.65
CA GLY A 167 -7.75 19.00 -14.41
C GLY A 167 -9.12 18.35 -14.59
N LYS A 168 -9.54 18.05 -15.83
CA LYS A 168 -10.78 17.33 -16.12
C LYS A 168 -10.51 15.83 -16.14
N ARG A 169 -11.52 15.02 -15.82
CA ARG A 169 -11.45 13.56 -15.94
C ARG A 169 -11.02 13.19 -17.37
N ASP A 170 -9.94 12.43 -17.47
CA ASP A 170 -9.49 11.88 -18.74
C ASP A 170 -10.44 10.78 -19.20
N HIS A 171 -10.62 10.65 -20.51
CA HIS A 171 -11.37 9.54 -21.10
C HIS A 171 -10.60 8.22 -20.92
N ARG A 172 -9.26 8.30 -20.87
CA ARG A 172 -8.39 7.15 -20.64
C ARG A 172 -8.21 6.85 -19.16
N LEU A 173 -8.24 5.56 -18.85
CA LEU A 173 -7.88 5.01 -17.57
C LEU A 173 -6.37 4.91 -17.45
N LEU A 174 -5.88 4.84 -16.22
CA LEU A 174 -4.47 4.86 -15.91
C LEU A 174 -3.70 3.73 -16.60
N HIS A 175 -4.23 2.50 -16.56
CA HIS A 175 -3.57 1.37 -17.20
C HIS A 175 -3.42 1.55 -18.72
N GLU A 176 -4.40 2.19 -19.38
CA GLU A 176 -4.36 2.46 -20.82
C GLU A 176 -3.23 3.45 -21.13
N ARG A 177 -3.10 4.52 -20.33
CA ARG A 177 -1.99 5.47 -20.46
C ARG A 177 -0.63 4.80 -20.28
N ILE A 178 -0.49 3.97 -19.26
CA ILE A 178 0.77 3.29 -18.96
C ILE A 178 1.15 2.33 -20.09
N MET A 179 0.19 1.61 -20.67
CA MET A 179 0.45 0.69 -21.80
C MET A 179 0.92 1.40 -23.07
N GLU A 180 0.65 2.69 -23.22
CA GLU A 180 1.14 3.50 -24.35
C GLU A 180 2.57 4.02 -24.12
N ILE A 181 3.09 3.95 -22.89
CA ILE A 181 4.43 4.41 -22.57
C ILE A 181 5.43 3.35 -23.04
N THR A 182 6.31 3.76 -23.95
CA THR A 182 7.45 2.95 -24.37
C THR A 182 8.25 2.53 -23.14
N PRO A 183 8.42 1.22 -22.91
CA PRO A 183 9.19 0.72 -21.79
C PRO A 183 10.58 1.34 -21.76
N GLN A 184 10.96 1.84 -20.58
CA GLN A 184 12.24 2.51 -20.38
C GLN A 184 13.35 1.50 -20.12
N GLN A 185 13.00 0.34 -19.58
CA GLN A 185 13.96 -0.71 -19.22
C GLN A 185 13.31 -2.09 -19.29
N LEU A 186 14.09 -3.08 -19.72
CA LEU A 186 13.78 -4.50 -19.53
C LEU A 186 14.50 -4.98 -18.27
N VAL A 187 13.77 -5.64 -17.38
CA VAL A 187 14.29 -6.23 -16.15
C VAL A 187 13.92 -7.71 -16.16
N GLU A 188 14.87 -8.56 -15.82
CA GLU A 188 14.61 -9.99 -15.65
C GLU A 188 14.51 -10.32 -14.17
N PHE A 189 13.55 -11.16 -13.81
CA PHE A 189 13.49 -11.73 -12.47
C PHE A 189 13.31 -13.23 -12.51
N THR A 190 13.95 -13.91 -11.57
CA THR A 190 13.76 -15.32 -11.33
C THR A 190 12.67 -15.51 -10.29
N ILE A 191 11.58 -16.17 -10.69
CA ILE A 191 10.62 -16.73 -9.76
C ILE A 191 11.19 -18.06 -9.27
N PRO A 192 11.51 -18.22 -7.97
CA PRO A 192 12.02 -19.48 -7.44
C PRO A 192 10.96 -20.59 -7.52
N ASP A 193 11.40 -21.83 -7.38
CA ASP A 193 10.50 -22.97 -7.30
C ASP A 193 9.56 -22.84 -6.08
N GLY A 194 8.29 -23.19 -6.27
CA GLY A 194 7.30 -23.07 -5.20
C GLY A 194 5.87 -23.36 -5.62
N ARG A 195 5.06 -23.86 -4.67
CA ARG A 195 3.63 -24.19 -4.86
C ARG A 195 3.34 -25.02 -6.13
N GLY A 196 4.19 -26.01 -6.42
CA GLY A 196 4.04 -26.89 -7.58
C GLY A 196 4.42 -26.26 -8.93
N GLN A 197 5.07 -25.09 -8.93
CA GLN A 197 5.63 -24.47 -10.13
C GLN A 197 7.16 -24.54 -10.11
N GLN A 198 7.74 -24.91 -11.25
CA GLN A 198 9.19 -24.86 -11.45
C GLN A 198 9.69 -23.41 -11.52
N ALA A 199 10.94 -23.22 -11.12
CA ALA A 199 11.60 -21.92 -11.22
C ALA A 199 11.60 -21.45 -12.69
N ARG A 200 11.35 -20.16 -12.90
CA ARG A 200 11.37 -19.57 -14.25
C ARG A 200 11.87 -18.15 -14.20
N THR A 201 12.63 -17.77 -15.22
CA THR A 201 13.03 -16.38 -15.45
C THR A 201 11.98 -15.74 -16.36
N LEU A 202 11.48 -14.58 -15.94
CA LEU A 202 10.53 -13.80 -16.73
C LEU A 202 11.18 -12.46 -17.10
N PRO A 203 11.22 -12.11 -18.40
CA PRO A 203 11.53 -10.75 -18.84
C PRO A 203 10.30 -9.86 -18.62
N ASP A 204 10.49 -8.77 -17.90
CA ASP A 204 9.46 -7.80 -17.54
C ASP A 204 9.88 -6.40 -17.97
N MET A 205 8.89 -5.63 -18.41
CA MET A 205 9.07 -4.30 -18.96
C MET A 205 8.70 -3.26 -17.90
N LEU A 206 9.68 -2.43 -17.53
CA LEU A 206 9.50 -1.32 -16.62
C LEU A 206 9.09 -0.07 -17.41
N SER A 207 7.89 0.42 -17.11
CA SER A 207 7.38 1.71 -17.60
C SER A 207 7.00 2.61 -16.42
N SER A 208 7.31 3.90 -16.51
CA SER A 208 6.90 4.90 -15.51
C SER A 208 6.06 6.01 -16.15
N ASP A 209 4.95 6.39 -15.52
CA ASP A 209 4.21 7.63 -15.81
C ASP A 209 4.23 8.54 -14.57
N ALA A 210 4.11 9.84 -14.77
CA ALA A 210 3.86 10.80 -13.69
C ALA A 210 2.61 11.60 -14.02
N GLY A 211 1.57 11.50 -13.19
CA GLY A 211 0.29 12.15 -13.47
C GLY A 211 -0.60 12.37 -12.25
N PRO A 212 -1.54 13.32 -12.33
CA PRO A 212 -2.55 13.52 -11.30
C PRO A 212 -3.63 12.43 -11.36
N LEU A 213 -4.02 11.91 -10.19
CA LEU A 213 -5.12 10.97 -10.03
C LEU A 213 -6.45 11.70 -9.87
N SER A 214 -7.55 11.16 -10.42
CA SER A 214 -8.87 11.78 -10.23
C SER A 214 -9.54 11.29 -8.94
N TYR A 215 -9.94 12.21 -8.06
CA TYR A 215 -10.78 11.95 -6.89
C TYR A 215 -11.93 12.97 -6.83
N PRO A 216 -13.12 12.67 -6.26
CA PRO A 216 -14.23 13.63 -6.16
C PRO A 216 -13.97 14.83 -5.24
N LEU A 217 -12.78 14.95 -4.64
CA LEU A 217 -12.34 16.14 -3.92
C LEU A 217 -10.99 16.59 -4.50
N ILE A 218 -10.99 17.85 -4.93
CA ILE A 218 -9.99 18.59 -5.71
C ILE A 218 -8.56 18.38 -5.17
N TYR A 219 -7.72 17.55 -5.80
CA TYR A 219 -6.27 17.58 -5.55
C TYR A 219 -5.41 17.21 -6.77
N SER A 220 -4.47 18.11 -7.08
CA SER A 220 -3.48 18.02 -8.15
C SER A 220 -2.14 17.51 -7.59
N SER A 221 -2.11 16.28 -7.09
CA SER A 221 -0.88 15.66 -6.61
C SER A 221 -0.29 14.82 -7.73
N LYS A 222 0.92 15.13 -8.20
CA LYS A 222 1.65 14.28 -9.15
C LYS A 222 2.01 12.98 -8.43
N VAL A 223 1.40 11.88 -8.86
CA VAL A 223 1.79 10.54 -8.43
C VAL A 223 2.72 9.96 -9.49
N MET A 224 3.87 9.44 -9.07
CA MET A 224 4.69 8.59 -9.92
C MET A 224 4.11 7.19 -9.89
N ILE A 225 3.81 6.67 -11.07
CA ILE A 225 3.16 5.38 -11.23
C ILE A 225 4.15 4.51 -11.99
N ILE A 226 4.65 3.50 -11.29
CA ILE A 226 5.57 2.52 -11.86
C ILE A 226 4.74 1.27 -12.16
N SER A 227 4.80 0.81 -13.41
CA SER A 227 4.18 -0.45 -13.80
C SER A 227 5.24 -1.41 -14.29
N LEU A 228 5.09 -2.65 -13.83
CA LEU A 228 5.79 -3.83 -14.31
C LEU A 228 4.78 -4.65 -15.11
N PHE A 229 5.17 -5.04 -16.31
CA PHE A 229 4.38 -5.93 -17.16
C PHE A 229 5.21 -7.11 -17.62
N ASP A 230 4.64 -8.30 -17.44
CA ASP A 230 5.10 -9.49 -18.12
C ASP A 230 5.01 -9.28 -19.64
N SER A 231 6.17 -9.27 -20.30
CA SER A 231 6.30 -9.07 -21.74
C SER A 231 5.56 -10.13 -22.56
N THR A 232 5.24 -11.28 -21.96
CA THR A 232 4.54 -12.39 -22.63
C THR A 232 3.03 -12.23 -22.68
N VAL A 233 2.43 -11.40 -21.81
CA VAL A 233 0.97 -11.24 -21.63
C VAL A 233 0.41 -10.01 -22.36
N MET A 234 1.26 -9.23 -23.03
CA MET A 234 0.84 -8.07 -23.83
C MET A 234 -0.02 -8.52 -25.03
N PRO A 235 -1.19 -7.89 -25.29
CA PRO A 235 -1.96 -8.09 -26.51
C PRO A 235 -1.09 -7.88 -27.75
N ASP A 236 -1.28 -8.67 -28.82
CA ASP A 236 -0.42 -8.65 -30.02
C ASP A 236 -0.25 -7.26 -30.66
N LYS A 237 -1.22 -6.35 -30.50
CA LYS A 237 -1.11 -4.94 -30.94
C LYS A 237 -0.02 -4.13 -30.24
N TYR A 238 0.54 -4.63 -29.14
CA TYR A 238 1.58 -3.97 -28.33
C TYR A 238 2.91 -4.75 -28.31
N ARG A 239 2.99 -5.91 -29.00
CA ARG A 239 4.28 -6.56 -29.27
C ARG A 239 5.01 -5.72 -30.31
N HIS A 240 6.09 -5.05 -29.91
CA HIS A 240 7.05 -4.56 -30.90
C HIS A 240 7.64 -5.77 -31.63
N ASN A 241 7.17 -5.98 -32.87
CA ASN A 241 7.91 -6.79 -33.83
C ASN A 241 9.21 -6.05 -34.12
N GLY A 242 10.27 -6.43 -33.41
CA GLY A 242 11.62 -6.04 -33.76
C GLY A 242 11.91 -6.45 -35.20
N LYS A 243 12.15 -5.46 -36.05
CA LYS A 243 13.03 -5.55 -37.20
C LYS A 243 14.08 -4.48 -37.05
#